data_AF-A0A9E5V1U5-F1
#
_entry.id   AF-A0A9E5V1U5-F1
#
_cell.length_a   1.000
_cell.length_b   1.000
_cell.length_c   1.000
_cell.angle_alpha   90.00
_cell.angle_beta   90.00
_cell.angle_gamma   90.00
#
_symmetry.space_group_name_H-M   'P 1'
#
loop_
_entity.id
_entity.type
_entity.pdbx_description
1 polymer ?
#
loop_
_entity_poly.entity_id
_entity_poly.type
_entity_poly.pdbx_seq_one_letter_code
_entity_poly.pdbx_strand_id
1 'polypeptide(L)' 'MATNTLPATVIANRFTGTQRRLTLAIAPELTLQAWVTPTQDFRVGQSVWAYLPPSALWCFPHRTVPYPVQVP' A
#
# COMPACT_ATOMS: atom_id res chain seq x y z
N MET A 1 -6.13 10.97 -19.43
CA MET A 1 -5.96 11.28 -17.99
C MET A 1 -5.45 10.03 -17.32
N ALA A 2 -4.28 10.06 -16.68
CA ALA A 2 -3.76 8.90 -15.98
C ALA A 2 -4.57 8.71 -14.69
N THR A 3 -5.25 7.58 -14.55
CA THR A 3 -5.96 7.24 -13.32
C THR A 3 -4.90 6.81 -12.30
N ASN A 4 -4.83 7.47 -11.13
CA ASN A 4 -3.88 7.13 -10.06
C ASN A 4 -4.30 5.82 -9.35
N THR A 5 -4.30 4.73 -10.11
CA THR A 5 -4.69 3.40 -9.67
C THR A 5 -3.53 2.45 -9.83
N LEU A 6 -3.32 1.61 -8.82
CA LEU A 6 -2.32 0.55 -8.84
C LEU A 6 -3.01 -0.82 -8.86
N PRO A 7 -2.60 -1.75 -9.73
CA PRO A 7 -3.04 -3.13 -9.64
C PRO A 7 -2.46 -3.77 -8.37
N ALA A 8 -3.26 -4.57 -7.68
CA ALA A 8 -2.84 -5.26 -6.47
C ALA A 8 -3.53 -6.60 -6.30
N THR A 9 -2.95 -7.48 -5.48
CA THR A 9 -3.59 -8.74 -5.05
C THR A 9 -3.79 -8.72 -3.55
N VAL A 10 -4.98 -9.08 -3.08
CA VAL A 10 -5.28 -9.18 -1.65
C VAL A 10 -4.57 -10.41 -1.09
N ILE A 11 -3.62 -10.22 -0.18
CA ILE A 11 -2.86 -11.31 0.46
C ILE A 11 -3.28 -11.55 1.91
N ALA A 12 -3.95 -10.58 2.53
CA ALA A 12 -4.61 -10.78 3.82
C ALA A 12 -5.85 -9.89 3.94
N ASN A 13 -6.86 -10.39 4.64
CA ASN A 13 -8.08 -9.65 4.95
C ASN A 13 -8.45 -9.89 6.41
N ARG A 14 -8.43 -8.83 7.22
CA ARG A 14 -8.77 -8.89 8.64
C ARG A 14 -9.90 -7.93 8.96
N PHE A 15 -11.00 -8.46 9.47
CA PHE A 15 -12.12 -7.68 9.97
C PHE A 15 -11.99 -7.42 11.48
N THR A 16 -12.22 -6.18 11.92
CA THR A 16 -12.11 -5.77 13.33
C THR A 16 -13.44 -5.27 13.91
N GLY A 17 -14.57 -5.59 13.28
CA GLY A 17 -15.91 -5.13 13.69
C GLY A 17 -16.28 -3.77 13.10
N THR A 18 -15.42 -2.77 13.23
CA THR A 18 -15.66 -1.40 12.73
C THR A 18 -14.99 -1.09 11.40
N GLN A 19 -13.91 -1.82 11.08
CA GLN A 19 -13.11 -1.62 9.88
C GLN A 19 -12.63 -2.96 9.34
N ARG A 20 -12.28 -2.95 8.06
CA ARG A 20 -11.61 -4.08 7.43
C ARG A 20 -10.24 -3.62 6.95
N ARG A 21 -9.20 -4.30 7.40
CA ARG A 21 -7.83 -4.07 6.97
C ARG A 21 -7.45 -5.11 5.93
N LEU A 22 -7.04 -4.63 4.76
CA LEU A 22 -6.47 -5.44 3.69
C LEU A 22 -4.95 -5.28 3.70
N THR A 23 -4.24 -6.37 3.44
CA THR A 23 -2.85 -6.33 2.99
C THR A 23 -2.83 -6.67 1.52
N LEU A 24 -2.24 -5.79 0.72
CA LEU A 24 -2.20 -5.86 -0.73
C LEU A 24 -0.76 -6.06 -1.20
N ALA A 25 -0.50 -7.02 -2.08
CA ALA A 25 0.75 -7.12 -2.81
C ALA A 25 0.67 -6.26 -4.09
N ILE A 26 1.61 -5.33 -4.26
CA ILE A 26 1.64 -4.39 -5.40
C ILE A 26 2.89 -4.54 -6.28
N ALA A 27 3.98 -5.09 -5.74
CA ALA A 27 5.18 -5.49 -6.46
C ALA A 27 5.92 -6.57 -5.64
N PRO A 28 6.95 -7.25 -6.19
CA PRO A 28 7.79 -8.15 -5.40
C PRO A 28 8.30 -7.45 -4.15
N GLU A 29 8.10 -8.09 -2.98
CA GLU A 29 8.51 -7.57 -1.66
C GLU A 29 7.86 -6.25 -1.22
N LEU A 30 6.92 -5.71 -1.99
CA LEU A 30 6.24 -4.46 -1.68
C LEU A 30 4.76 -4.71 -1.39
N THR A 31 4.34 -4.33 -0.18
CA THR A 31 2.95 -4.45 0.27
C THR A 31 2.37 -3.11 0.70
N LEU A 32 1.06 -2.97 0.54
CA LEU A 32 0.29 -1.83 0.98
C LEU A 32 -0.79 -2.28 1.96
N GLN A 33 -0.98 -1.52 3.04
CA GLN A 33 -2.11 -1.71 3.95
C GLN A 33 -3.21 -0.72 3.61
N ALA A 34 -4.43 -1.22 3.46
CA ALA A 34 -5.61 -0.41 3.19
C ALA A 34 -6.68 -0.68 4.22
N TRP A 35 -7.38 0.37 4.64
CA TRP A 35 -8.58 0.28 5.48
C TRP A 35 -9.78 0.60 4.62
N VAL A 36 -10.74 -0.34 4.60
CA VAL A 36 -11.96 -0.25 3.81
C VAL A 36 -13.17 -0.39 4.72
N THR A 37 -14.35 -0.02 4.21
CA THR A 37 -15.58 -0.17 4.98
C THR A 37 -15.84 -1.66 5.28
N PRO A 38 -16.50 -2.00 6.40
CA PRO A 38 -16.89 -3.37 6.72
C PRO A 38 -17.68 -4.07 5.59
N THR A 39 -18.48 -3.29 4.86
CA THR A 39 -19.36 -3.73 3.79
C THR A 39 -18.64 -4.13 2.51
N GLN A 40 -17.40 -3.67 2.32
CA GLN A 40 -16.57 -4.08 1.20
C GLN A 40 -15.86 -5.38 1.56
N ASP A 41 -16.35 -6.50 1.02
CA ASP A 41 -15.76 -7.82 1.23
C ASP A 41 -14.87 -8.22 0.05
N PHE A 42 -13.63 -8.61 0.36
CA PHE A 42 -12.61 -8.99 -0.61
C PHE A 42 -12.06 -10.36 -0.27
N ARG A 43 -11.74 -11.19 -1.25
CA ARG A 43 -11.17 -12.52 -1.00
C ARG A 43 -9.64 -12.46 -1.04
N VAL A 44 -8.98 -13.26 -0.21
CA VAL A 44 -7.53 -13.50 -0.38
C VAL A 44 -7.31 -14.17 -1.74
N GLY A 45 -6.32 -13.69 -2.49
CA GLY A 45 -6.05 -14.05 -3.89
C GLY A 45 -6.81 -13.20 -4.93
N GLN A 46 -7.72 -12.32 -4.50
CA GLN A 46 -8.46 -11.45 -5.42
C GLN A 46 -7.57 -10.34 -5.98
N SER A 47 -7.60 -10.15 -7.30
CA SER A 47 -7.03 -8.97 -7.96
C SER A 47 -7.95 -7.75 -7.80
N VAL A 48 -7.37 -6.61 -7.45
CA VAL A 48 -8.06 -5.35 -7.19
C VAL A 48 -7.26 -4.17 -7.78
N TRP A 49 -7.93 -3.03 -7.92
CA TRP A 49 -7.28 -1.75 -8.23
C TRP A 49 -7.36 -0.84 -7.01
N ALA A 50 -6.21 -0.42 -6.49
CA ALA A 50 -6.12 0.52 -5.38
C ALA A 50 -5.98 1.95 -5.93
N TYR A 51 -6.95 2.82 -5.63
CA TYR A 51 -6.86 4.24 -5.95
C TYR A 51 -6.03 4.98 -4.89
N LEU A 52 -5.03 5.73 -5.34
CA LEU A 52 -4.16 6.57 -4.51
C LEU A 52 -4.43 8.05 -4.83
N PRO A 53 -5.24 8.75 -4.01
CA PRO A 53 -5.50 10.16 -4.22
C PRO A 53 -4.19 10.95 -4.16
N PRO A 54 -3.83 11.75 -5.18
CA PRO A 54 -2.56 12.48 -5.16
C PRO A 54 -2.47 13.48 -3.99
N SER A 55 -3.61 14.00 -3.52
CA SER A 55 -3.69 14.86 -2.33
C SER A 55 -3.37 14.14 -1.02
N ALA A 56 -3.37 12.79 -0.99
CA ALA A 56 -3.09 11.98 0.18
C ALA A 56 -1.66 11.40 0.18
N LEU A 57 -0.84 11.75 -0.83
CA LEU A 57 0.54 11.29 -0.93
C LEU A 57 1.48 12.26 -0.24
N TRP A 58 2.38 11.73 0.58
CA TRP A 58 3.51 12.46 1.13
C TRP A 58 4.80 11.98 0.49
N CYS A 59 5.68 12.91 0.17
CA CYS A 59 7.02 12.62 -0.32
C CYS A 59 8.03 12.94 0.77
N PHE A 60 9.01 12.07 0.94
CA PHE A 60 10.16 12.35 1.80
C PHE A 60 11.28 12.97 0.96
N PRO A 61 11.99 13.99 1.47
CA PRO A 61 13.15 14.51 0.77
C PRO A 61 14.18 13.38 0.62
N HIS A 62 14.71 13.22 -0.59
CA HIS A 62 15.79 12.26 -0.84
C HIS A 62 17.04 12.73 -0.09
N ARG A 63 17.33 12.11 1.06
CA ARG A 63 18.59 12.34 1.76
C ARG A 63 19.68 11.63 0.97
N THR A 64 20.44 12.38 0.17
CA THR A 64 21.73 11.91 -0.33
C THR A 64 22.59 11.64 0.90
N VAL A 65 22.79 10.37 1.25
CA VAL A 65 23.68 10.00 2.35
C VAL A 65 25.08 10.48 1.93
N PRO A 66 25.74 11.39 2.66
CA PRO A 66 27.15 11.69 2.40
C PRO A 66 27.91 10.38 2.62
N TYR A 67 28.85 10.07 1.72
CA TYR A 67 29.74 8.90 1.70
C TYR A 67 29.96 8.21 3.06
N PRO A 68 30.02 6.87 3.12
CA PRO A 68 30.30 6.17 4.36
C PRO A 68 31.63 6.67 4.95
N VAL A 69 31.58 7.26 6.14
CA VAL A 69 32.76 7.58 6.94
C VAL A 69 33.39 6.22 7.29
N GLN A 70 34.58 5.94 6.74
CA GLN A 70 35.36 4.80 7.20
C GLN A 70 35.80 5.08 8.63
N VAL A 71 35.33 4.24 9.56
CA VAL A 71 35.80 4.23 10.95
C VAL A 71 37.11 3.43 10.99
N PRO A 72 38.16 3.89 11.70
CA PRO A 72 39.47 3.21 11.77
C PRO A 72 39.42 1.79 12.31
#